data_AF-A0A317CI74-F1
#
_entry.id   AF-A0A317CI74-F1
#
_cell.length_a   1.000
_cell.length_b   1.000
_cell.length_c   1.000
_cell.angle_alpha   90.00
_cell.angle_beta   90.00
_cell.angle_gamma   90.00
#
_symmetry.space_group_name_H-M   'P 1'
#
loop_
_entity.id
_entity.type
_entity.pdbx_description
1 polymer ?
#
loop_
_entity_poly.entity_id
_entity_poly.type
_entity_poly.pdbx_seq_one_letter_code
_entity_poly.pdbx_strand_id
1 'polypeptide(L)'
;MKKYYSIEIPTDFRIFEAEFGIEGIQYKRENFISLSKKGTELTFSMVHDTKNPKDANAIAIIAKRKGFFGDVEKPIGFVPAKISSYIADTGLLNALIIRPKRSFFSDEVIDFSFDILGPKDKYTQYKSV
;
A
#
# COMPACT_ATOMS: atom_id res chain seq x y z
N MET A 1 -5.33 1.77 18.92
CA MET A 1 -5.46 3.16 18.44
C MET A 1 -5.98 3.15 17.00
N LYS A 2 -7.10 3.84 16.75
CA LYS A 2 -7.66 4.02 15.41
C LYS A 2 -7.21 5.37 14.86
N LYS A 3 -6.73 5.42 13.62
CA LYS A 3 -6.34 6.65 12.93
C LYS A 3 -7.01 6.69 11.57
N TYR A 4 -7.53 7.87 11.22
CA TYR A 4 -8.01 8.18 9.88
C TYR A 4 -7.06 9.16 9.23
N TYR A 5 -6.87 9.00 7.94
CA TYR A 5 -5.96 9.81 7.14
C TYR A 5 -6.79 10.67 6.19
N SER A 6 -6.54 11.98 6.20
CA SER A 6 -7.16 12.96 5.31
C SER A 6 -6.14 13.45 4.28
N ILE A 7 -5.48 12.52 3.60
CA ILE A 7 -4.52 12.83 2.54
C ILE A 7 -5.30 13.27 1.29
N GLU A 8 -4.98 14.45 0.78
CA GLU A 8 -5.57 14.99 -0.44
C GLU A 8 -5.21 14.14 -1.66
N ILE A 9 -6.14 14.07 -2.61
CA ILE A 9 -5.89 13.42 -3.90
C ILE A 9 -5.26 14.47 -4.81
N PRO A 10 -4.09 14.21 -5.42
CA PRO A 10 -3.49 15.14 -6.38
C PRO A 10 -4.45 15.48 -7.52
N THR A 11 -4.39 16.72 -8.02
CA THR A 11 -5.33 17.26 -9.02
C THR A 11 -5.49 16.37 -10.25
N ASP A 12 -4.40 15.79 -10.76
CA ASP A 12 -4.40 14.96 -11.97
C ASP A 12 -4.62 13.47 -11.68
N PHE A 13 -4.88 13.11 -10.43
CA PHE A 13 -5.09 11.74 -10.00
C PHE A 13 -6.56 11.48 -9.68
N ARG A 14 -6.94 10.20 -9.71
CA ARG A 14 -8.23 9.71 -9.24
C ARG A 14 -8.09 8.37 -8.57
N ILE A 15 -9.10 7.98 -7.80
CA ILE A 15 -9.18 6.65 -7.18
C ILE A 15 -9.42 5.62 -8.28
N PHE A 16 -8.54 4.61 -8.35
CA PHE A 16 -8.66 3.44 -9.21
C PHE A 16 -9.34 2.32 -8.44
N GLU A 17 -8.87 2.06 -7.22
CA GLU A 17 -9.44 1.12 -6.26
C GLU A 17 -9.63 1.81 -4.90
N ALA A 18 -10.79 1.60 -4.29
CA ALA A 18 -11.17 2.25 -3.03
C ALA A 18 -11.22 1.25 -1.87
N GLU A 19 -10.72 1.68 -0.72
CA GLU A 19 -10.88 1.08 0.60
C GLU A 19 -10.62 -0.43 0.67
N PHE A 20 -9.50 -0.89 0.09
CA PHE A 20 -9.07 -2.28 0.21
C PHE A 20 -8.18 -2.51 1.44
N GLY A 21 -8.19 -3.74 1.96
CA GLY A 21 -7.33 -4.18 3.05
C GLY A 21 -5.98 -4.72 2.58
N ILE A 22 -4.99 -4.76 3.47
CA ILE A 22 -3.70 -5.40 3.19
C ILE A 22 -3.80 -6.91 3.41
N GLU A 23 -3.35 -7.68 2.42
CA GLU A 23 -3.19 -9.13 2.56
C GLU A 23 -1.90 -9.50 3.31
N GLY A 24 -2.00 -10.49 4.19
CA GLY A 24 -0.85 -11.06 4.89
C GLY A 24 -0.22 -10.16 5.96
N ILE A 25 -0.89 -9.06 6.38
CA ILE A 25 -0.35 -8.13 7.39
C ILE A 25 -0.05 -8.79 8.73
N GLN A 26 -0.83 -9.81 9.12
CA GLN A 26 -0.60 -10.55 10.37
C GLN A 26 0.76 -11.27 10.38
N TYR A 27 1.21 -11.77 9.22
CA TYR A 27 2.53 -12.41 9.07
C TYR A 27 3.69 -11.39 9.03
N LYS A 28 3.38 -10.10 8.89
CA LYS A 28 4.34 -8.98 8.84
C LYS A 28 4.15 -8.01 10.00
N ARG A 29 3.47 -8.45 11.06
CA ARG A 29 3.17 -7.66 12.26
C ARG A 29 4.42 -7.04 12.88
N GLU A 30 5.49 -7.81 13.05
CA GLU A 30 6.75 -7.34 13.64
C GLU A 30 7.40 -6.23 12.81
N ASN A 31 7.33 -6.32 11.48
CA ASN A 31 7.84 -5.27 10.59
C ASN A 31 7.12 -3.94 10.85
N PHE A 32 5.79 -3.98 10.93
CA PHE A 32 4.99 -2.79 11.20
C PHE A 32 5.29 -2.20 12.59
N ILE A 33 5.39 -3.04 13.62
CA ILE A 33 5.70 -2.61 14.99
C ILE A 33 7.08 -1.94 15.04
N SER A 34 8.08 -2.52 14.37
CA SER A 34 9.45 -1.96 14.33
C SER A 34 9.53 -0.56 13.71
N LEU A 35 8.60 -0.25 12.80
CA LEU A 35 8.48 1.06 12.15
C LEU A 35 7.64 2.03 12.97
N SER A 36 6.63 1.55 13.71
CA SER A 36 5.63 2.38 14.40
C SER A 36 6.13 2.95 15.73
N LYS A 37 7.27 3.65 15.72
CA LYS A 37 7.76 4.38 16.90
C LYS A 37 6.90 5.61 17.15
N LYS A 38 6.65 5.90 18.44
CA LYS A 38 5.86 7.06 18.89
C LYS A 38 6.37 8.35 18.22
N GLY A 39 5.43 9.15 17.70
CA GLY A 39 5.74 10.44 17.07
C GLY A 39 6.35 10.35 15.68
N THR A 40 6.44 9.16 15.07
CA THR A 40 6.95 9.07 13.70
C THR A 40 5.84 8.97 12.65
N GLU A 41 6.03 9.70 11.55
CA GLU A 41 5.21 9.60 10.35
C GLU A 41 5.68 8.44 9.47
N LEU A 42 4.72 7.66 8.98
CA LEU A 42 4.96 6.58 8.03
C LEU A 42 4.43 6.98 6.66
N THR A 43 5.24 6.74 5.64
CA THR A 43 4.82 6.78 4.24
C THR A 43 4.68 5.35 3.72
N PHE A 44 3.91 5.18 2.65
CA PHE A 44 3.63 3.87 2.07
C PHE A 44 3.88 3.90 0.57
N SER A 45 4.43 2.81 0.04
CA SER A 45 4.66 2.62 -1.39
C SER A 45 4.32 1.19 -1.81
N MET A 46 4.21 0.98 -3.12
CA MET A 46 3.97 -0.33 -3.73
C MET A 46 5.20 -0.74 -4.53
N VAL A 47 5.61 -2.00 -4.39
CA VAL A 47 6.77 -2.58 -5.10
C VAL A 47 6.39 -3.95 -5.64
N HIS A 48 6.72 -4.24 -6.89
CA HIS A 48 6.52 -5.56 -7.48
C HIS A 48 7.46 -6.57 -6.81
N ASP A 49 6.90 -7.63 -6.22
CA ASP A 49 7.64 -8.74 -5.63
C ASP A 49 7.74 -9.90 -6.63
N THR A 50 8.68 -9.79 -7.57
CA THR A 50 8.93 -10.80 -8.62
C THR A 50 9.45 -12.14 -8.08
N LYS A 51 9.79 -12.21 -6.78
CA LYS A 51 10.33 -13.41 -6.13
C LYS A 51 9.30 -14.10 -5.24
N ASN A 52 8.05 -13.64 -5.25
CA ASN A 52 7.01 -14.26 -4.44
C ASN A 52 6.70 -15.66 -4.99
N PRO A 53 6.82 -16.73 -4.18
CA PRO A 53 6.64 -18.10 -4.65
C PRO A 53 5.17 -18.48 -4.91
N LYS A 54 4.21 -17.64 -4.49
CA LYS A 54 2.78 -17.92 -4.57
C LYS A 54 2.05 -17.15 -5.67
N ASP A 55 2.54 -15.96 -6.02
CA ASP A 55 1.91 -15.07 -6.98
C ASP A 55 2.97 -14.24 -7.72
N ALA A 56 3.12 -14.46 -9.03
CA ALA A 56 4.07 -13.72 -9.86
C ALA A 56 3.72 -12.22 -10.01
N ASN A 57 2.45 -11.86 -9.74
CA ASN A 57 1.95 -10.49 -9.80
C ASN A 57 1.90 -9.83 -8.40
N ALA A 58 2.48 -10.47 -7.38
CA ALA A 58 2.44 -9.96 -6.02
C ALA A 58 3.00 -8.53 -5.93
N ILE A 59 2.22 -7.60 -5.38
CA ILE A 59 2.68 -6.23 -5.12
C ILE A 59 2.79 -6.06 -3.61
N ALA A 60 4.01 -5.93 -3.12
CA ALA A 60 4.29 -5.68 -1.71
C ALA A 60 3.97 -4.22 -1.36
N ILE A 61 3.31 -4.04 -0.22
CA ILE A 61 3.12 -2.72 0.38
C ILE A 61 4.28 -2.48 1.34
N ILE A 62 5.08 -1.47 1.05
CA ILE A 62 6.24 -1.08 1.84
C ILE A 62 5.84 0.08 2.72
N ALA A 63 6.03 -0.06 4.02
CA ALA A 63 5.97 1.06 4.95
C ALA A 63 7.39 1.62 5.13
N LYS A 64 7.48 2.94 5.11
CA LYS A 64 8.72 3.69 5.19
C LYS A 64 8.65 4.68 6.33
N ARG A 65 9.75 4.77 7.06
CA ARG A 65 9.95 5.74 8.13
C ARG A 65 11.21 6.53 7.90
N LYS A 66 11.12 7.86 7.96
CA LYS A 66 12.30 8.72 7.95
C LYS A 66 13.03 8.60 9.29
N GLY A 67 14.31 8.21 9.24
CA GLY A 67 15.21 8.16 10.38
C GLY A 67 16.30 9.23 10.29
N PHE A 68 17.07 9.39 11.38
CA PHE A 68 18.20 10.32 11.41
C PHE A 68 19.37 9.87 10.52
N PHE A 69 19.58 8.55 10.41
CA PHE A 69 20.63 7.93 9.60
C PHE A 69 20.12 7.35 8.28
N GLY A 70 19.00 7.89 7.76
CA GLY A 70 18.35 7.42 6.55
C GLY A 70 17.01 6.75 6.79
N ASP A 71 16.39 6.35 5.69
CA ASP A 71 15.05 5.79 5.68
C ASP A 71 15.06 4.30 6.03
N VAL A 72 14.12 3.89 6.88
CA VAL A 72 13.90 2.47 7.19
C VAL A 72 12.63 2.02 6.50
N GLU A 73 12.77 1.02 5.64
CA GLU A 73 11.69 0.45 4.83
C GLU A 73 11.47 -1.01 5.21
N LYS A 74 10.20 -1.40 5.38
CA LYS A 74 9.82 -2.80 5.60
C LYS A 74 8.54 -3.14 4.85
N PRO A 75 8.45 -4.35 4.26
CA PRO A 75 7.19 -4.84 3.73
C PRO A 75 6.23 -5.13 4.87
N ILE A 76 5.01 -4.62 4.78
CA ILE A 76 3.95 -4.81 5.79
C ILE A 76 2.82 -5.71 5.30
N GLY A 77 2.86 -6.15 4.05
CA GLY A 77 1.92 -7.08 3.45
C GLY A 77 1.84 -6.86 1.95
N PHE A 78 0.71 -7.25 1.36
CA PHE A 78 0.52 -7.25 -0.08
C PHE A 78 -0.80 -6.62 -0.49
N VAL A 79 -0.84 -6.10 -1.71
CA VAL A 79 -2.08 -5.75 -2.40
C VAL A 79 -2.86 -7.06 -2.67
N PRO A 80 -4.19 -7.08 -2.56
CA PRO A 80 -5.00 -8.26 -2.90
C PRO A 80 -4.69 -8.79 -4.31
N ALA A 81 -4.58 -10.11 -4.45
CA ALA A 81 -4.16 -10.77 -5.70
C ALA A 81 -4.99 -10.33 -6.92
N LYS A 82 -6.31 -10.13 -6.76
CA LYS A 82 -7.18 -9.63 -7.83
C LYS A 82 -6.75 -8.25 -8.35
N ILE A 83 -6.46 -7.32 -7.43
CA ILE A 83 -5.99 -5.97 -7.77
C ILE A 83 -4.58 -6.04 -8.36
N SER A 84 -3.72 -6.87 -7.79
CA SER A 84 -2.37 -7.13 -8.30
C SER A 84 -2.37 -7.63 -9.74
N SER A 85 -3.26 -8.56 -10.10
CA SER A 85 -3.43 -9.02 -11.47
C SER A 85 -3.78 -7.89 -12.42
N TYR A 86 -4.79 -7.07 -12.08
CA TYR A 86 -5.18 -5.93 -12.92
C TYR A 86 -4.04 -4.91 -13.11
N ILE A 87 -3.26 -4.65 -12.07
CA ILE A 87 -2.11 -3.75 -12.16
C ILE A 87 -1.02 -4.36 -13.05
N ALA A 88 -0.78 -5.66 -12.95
CA ALA A 88 0.19 -6.37 -13.77
C ALA A 88 -0.22 -6.37 -15.26
N ASP A 89 -1.48 -6.73 -15.56
CA ASP A 89 -2.02 -6.80 -16.92
C ASP A 89 -1.97 -5.44 -17.63
N THR A 90 -2.16 -4.36 -16.86
CA THR A 90 -2.14 -2.99 -17.39
C THR A 90 -0.74 -2.39 -17.47
N GLY A 91 0.25 -2.95 -16.77
CA GLY A 91 1.61 -2.41 -16.68
C GLY A 91 1.68 -1.04 -15.97
N LEU A 92 0.68 -0.69 -15.16
CA LEU A 92 0.52 0.66 -14.61
C LEU A 92 1.21 0.89 -13.26
N LEU A 93 1.83 -0.13 -12.64
CA LEU A 93 2.36 -0.05 -11.27
C LEU A 93 3.16 1.23 -10.98
N ASN A 94 4.07 1.62 -11.87
CA ASN A 94 4.94 2.79 -11.69
C ASN A 94 4.21 4.14 -11.77
N ALA A 95 2.98 4.16 -12.29
CA ALA A 95 2.12 5.34 -12.33
C ALA A 95 1.16 5.41 -11.14
N LEU A 96 1.05 4.34 -10.34
CA LEU A 96 0.10 4.25 -9.23
C LEU A 96 0.74 4.66 -7.91
N ILE A 97 -0.04 5.29 -7.06
CA ILE A 97 0.33 5.62 -5.68
C ILE A 97 -0.69 5.01 -4.72
N ILE A 98 -0.22 4.59 -3.55
CA ILE A 98 -1.09 4.07 -2.49
C ILE A 98 -1.37 5.17 -1.47
N ARG A 99 -2.63 5.32 -1.06
CA ARG A 99 -3.08 6.35 -0.13
C ARG A 99 -3.69 5.67 1.10
N PRO A 100 -3.07 5.76 2.30
CA PRO A 100 -3.69 5.25 3.51
C PRO A 100 -4.96 6.03 3.80
N LYS A 101 -6.00 5.30 4.23
CA LYS A 101 -7.32 5.85 4.59
C LYS A 101 -7.60 5.66 6.06
N ARG A 102 -7.34 4.45 6.54
CA ARG A 102 -7.56 4.05 7.93
C ARG A 102 -6.45 3.13 8.39
N SER A 103 -6.05 3.29 9.64
CA SER A 103 -5.29 2.27 10.34
C SER A 103 -5.90 2.01 11.70
N PHE A 104 -5.82 0.76 12.13
CA PHE A 104 -6.15 0.34 13.47
C PHE A 104 -5.05 -0.59 13.94
N PHE A 105 -4.47 -0.24 15.08
CA PHE A 105 -3.42 -1.02 15.70
C PHE A 105 -3.76 -1.31 17.16
N SER A 106 -3.66 -2.57 17.54
CA SER A 106 -3.81 -3.11 18.90
C SER A 106 -2.83 -4.27 19.09
N ASP A 107 -2.71 -4.77 20.32
CA ASP A 107 -1.81 -5.89 20.64
C ASP A 107 -2.20 -7.20 19.93
N GLU A 108 -3.44 -7.31 19.47
CA GLU A 108 -3.96 -8.51 18.80
C GLU A 108 -4.16 -8.29 17.31
N VAL A 109 -4.61 -7.09 16.91
CA VAL A 109 -5.03 -6.81 15.54
C VAL A 109 -4.30 -5.61 14.95
N ILE A 110 -3.80 -5.81 13.73
CA ILE A 110 -3.38 -4.74 12.81
C ILE A 110 -4.33 -4.77 11.62
N ASP A 111 -4.99 -3.65 11.37
CA ASP A 111 -5.85 -3.43 10.20
C ASP A 111 -5.48 -2.12 9.51
N PHE A 112 -5.53 -2.14 8.19
CA PHE A 112 -5.35 -0.98 7.35
C PHE A 112 -6.34 -0.99 6.22
N SER A 113 -6.76 0.20 5.81
CA SER A 113 -7.47 0.42 4.56
C SER A 113 -6.72 1.45 3.72
N PHE A 114 -6.60 1.16 2.43
CA PHE A 114 -5.93 1.98 1.45
C PHE A 114 -6.82 2.23 0.23
N ASP A 115 -6.54 3.33 -0.45
CA ASP A 115 -6.95 3.57 -1.83
C ASP A 115 -5.72 3.42 -2.73
N ILE A 116 -5.92 2.98 -3.98
CA ILE A 116 -4.94 3.14 -5.05
C ILE A 116 -5.39 4.31 -5.92
N LEU A 117 -4.47 5.26 -6.11
CA LEU A 117 -4.66 6.39 -6.99
C LEU A 117 -3.81 6.21 -8.25
N GLY A 118 -4.32 6.70 -9.37
CA GLY A 118 -3.57 6.78 -10.62
C GLY A 118 -3.94 8.04 -11.40
N PRO A 119 -3.12 8.41 -12.40
CA PRO A 119 -3.41 9.51 -13.31
C PRO A 119 -4.76 9.34 -14.01
N LYS A 120 -5.52 10.42 -14.14
CA LYS A 120 -6.87 10.40 -14.73
C LYS A 120 -6.88 9.87 -16.16
N ASP A 121 -5.84 10.15 -16.94
CA ASP A 121 -5.66 9.71 -18.34
C ASP A 121 -5.40 8.19 -18.47
N LYS A 122 -4.92 7.53 -17.41
CA LYS A 122 -4.68 6.08 -17.37
C LYS A 122 -5.88 5.26 -16.89
N TYR A 123 -6.96 5.91 -16.47
CA TYR A 123 -8.11 5.20 -15.89
C TYR A 123 -8.82 4.28 -16.88
N THR A 124 -8.95 4.69 -18.14
CA THR A 124 -9.54 3.84 -19.18
C THR A 124 -8.69 2.60 -19.39
N GLN A 125 -7.36 2.74 -19.50
CA GLN A 125 -6.44 1.60 -19.58
C GLN A 125 -6.63 0.65 -18.39
N TYR A 126 -6.80 1.19 -17.18
CA TYR A 126 -7.02 0.39 -15.98
C TYR A 126 -8.36 -0.38 -15.99
N LYS A 127 -9.41 0.18 -16.56
CA LYS A 127 -10.76 -0.43 -16.62
C LYS A 127 -10.99 -1.36 -17.80
N SER A 128 -10.05 -1.44 -18.75
CA SER A 128 -10.18 -2.28 -19.95
C SER A 128 -9.80 -3.76 -19.74
N VAL A 129 -9.51 -4.17 -18.50
CA VAL A 129 -9.17 -5.55 -18.10
C VAL A 129 -10.36 -6.23 -17.44
#